data_AF-A0A523PX11-F1
#
_entry.id   AF-A0A523PX11-F1
#
_cell.length_a   1.000
_cell.length_b   1.000
_cell.length_c   1.000
_cell.angle_alpha   90.00
_cell.angle_beta   90.00
_cell.angle_gamma   90.00
#
_symmetry.space_group_name_H-M   'P 1'
#
loop_
_entity.id
_entity.type
_entity.pdbx_description
1 polymer ?
#
loop_
_entity_poly.entity_id
_entity_poly.type
_entity_poly.pdbx_seq_one_letter_code
_entity_poly.pdbx_strand_id
1 'polypeptide(L)'
;MCRPKRTSHVQKGISGKNTLVTNSRHYAALSSALELVIKIEEGISLDIPSDLIAMDIRQCILHLSEVTGNISTDDLLGNIFGSFCIGK
;
A
#
# COMPACT_ATOMS: atom_id res chain seq x y z
N MET A 1 13.87 -27.22 -36.29
CA MET A 1 12.84 -27.27 -35.23
C MET A 1 12.74 -25.88 -34.59
N CYS A 2 12.10 -24.92 -35.28
CA CYS A 2 11.97 -23.54 -34.83
C CYS A 2 10.69 -23.39 -34.00
N ARG A 3 10.80 -22.99 -32.72
CA ARG A 3 9.67 -22.45 -31.97
C ARG A 3 9.80 -20.92 -31.91
N PRO A 4 8.88 -20.16 -32.55
CA PRO A 4 8.95 -18.71 -32.60
C PRO A 4 8.47 -18.08 -31.29
N LYS A 5 9.19 -17.02 -30.86
CA LYS A 5 8.73 -16.09 -29.82
C LYS A 5 7.50 -15.35 -30.35
N ARG A 6 6.31 -15.57 -29.76
CA ARG A 6 5.14 -14.73 -30.02
C ARG A 6 5.17 -13.53 -29.10
N THR A 7 5.69 -12.43 -29.64
CA THR A 7 5.25 -11.09 -29.26
C THR A 7 3.79 -10.92 -29.71
N SER A 8 2.94 -10.44 -28.82
CA SER A 8 1.57 -10.00 -29.12
C SER A 8 1.36 -8.78 -28.23
N HIS A 9 1.76 -7.58 -28.66
CA HIS A 9 0.88 -6.63 -29.35
C HIS A 9 -0.55 -6.67 -28.80
N VAL A 10 -0.79 -5.86 -27.78
CA VAL A 10 -2.10 -5.29 -27.49
C VAL A 10 -1.94 -3.77 -27.54
N GLN A 11 -2.28 -3.19 -28.69
CA GLN A 11 -2.73 -1.80 -28.76
C GLN A 11 -4.15 -1.84 -29.30
N LYS A 12 -5.09 -1.18 -28.59
CA LYS A 12 -5.91 -0.06 -29.10
C LYS A 12 -7.20 0.09 -28.29
N GLY A 13 -7.39 1.28 -27.70
CA GLY A 13 -8.64 1.69 -27.06
C GLY A 13 -8.46 2.97 -26.26
N ILE A 14 -8.42 4.12 -26.95
CA ILE A 14 -8.35 5.45 -26.32
C ILE A 14 -9.76 5.86 -25.91
N SER A 15 -10.08 5.76 -24.62
CA SER A 15 -11.06 6.62 -23.92
C SER A 15 -10.86 6.45 -22.41
N GLY A 16 -10.50 7.52 -21.69
CA GLY A 16 -10.29 7.48 -20.23
C GLY A 16 -8.84 7.66 -19.79
N LYS A 17 -8.22 8.80 -20.13
CA LYS A 17 -6.87 9.18 -19.64
C LYS A 17 -6.74 9.27 -18.11
N ASN A 18 -7.84 9.12 -17.36
CA ASN A 18 -7.88 9.25 -15.90
C ASN A 18 -7.89 7.90 -15.14
N THR A 19 -8.16 6.77 -15.80
CA THR A 19 -8.39 5.47 -15.13
C THR A 19 -7.16 4.55 -15.16
N LEU A 20 -6.34 4.67 -16.22
CA LEU A 20 -5.10 3.88 -16.35
C LEU A 20 -4.01 4.37 -15.38
N VAL A 21 -3.91 5.68 -15.16
CA VAL A 21 -2.92 6.28 -14.24
C VAL A 21 -3.28 6.03 -12.77
N THR A 22 -4.58 6.01 -12.43
CA THR A 22 -5.04 5.60 -11.09
C THR A 22 -4.70 4.15 -10.84
N ASN A 23 -4.95 3.26 -11.81
CA ASN A 23 -4.63 1.84 -11.66
C ASN A 23 -3.13 1.63 -11.40
N SER A 24 -2.24 2.34 -12.11
CA SER A 24 -0.79 2.22 -11.87
C SER A 24 -0.34 2.76 -10.50
N ARG A 25 -0.94 3.85 -10.01
CA ARG A 25 -0.61 4.42 -8.69
C ARG A 25 -1.12 3.52 -7.57
N HIS A 26 -2.37 3.07 -7.66
CA HIS A 26 -2.96 2.14 -6.69
C HIS A 26 -2.23 0.80 -6.69
N TYR A 27 -1.85 0.29 -7.87
CA TYR A 27 -1.05 -0.91 -7.98
C TYR A 27 0.30 -0.76 -7.27
N ALA A 28 1.00 0.36 -7.48
CA ALA A 28 2.26 0.63 -6.79
C ALA A 28 2.08 0.68 -5.26
N ALA A 29 1.07 1.41 -4.77
CA ALA A 29 0.77 1.51 -3.35
C ALA A 29 0.43 0.14 -2.72
N LEU A 30 -0.40 -0.67 -3.39
CA LEU A 30 -0.72 -2.04 -2.94
C LEU A 30 0.51 -2.95 -2.96
N SER A 31 1.38 -2.82 -3.96
CA SER A 31 2.62 -3.59 -4.05
C SER A 31 3.57 -3.25 -2.91
N SER A 32 3.74 -1.96 -2.58
CA SER A 32 4.55 -1.52 -1.44
C SER A 32 3.95 -1.94 -0.10
N ALA A 33 2.61 -1.86 0.05
CA ALA A 33 1.93 -2.36 1.24
C ALA A 33 2.16 -3.88 1.43
N LEU A 34 2.06 -4.66 0.36
CA LEU A 34 2.31 -6.11 0.40
C LEU A 34 3.74 -6.44 0.83
N GLU A 35 4.74 -5.72 0.32
CA GLU A 35 6.14 -5.91 0.74
C GLU A 35 6.33 -5.66 2.24
N LEU A 36 5.66 -4.65 2.79
CA LEU A 36 5.71 -4.36 4.23
C LEU A 36 5.00 -5.42 5.04
N VAL A 37 3.84 -5.93 4.59
CA VAL A 37 3.14 -7.05 5.25
C VAL A 37 4.04 -8.27 5.35
N ILE A 38 4.73 -8.63 4.27
CA ILE A 38 5.66 -9.76 4.26
C ILE A 38 6.78 -9.54 5.28
N LYS A 39 7.37 -8.34 5.35
CA LYS A 39 8.40 -8.01 6.35
C LYS A 39 7.87 -8.07 7.78
N ILE A 40 6.63 -7.66 8.02
CA ILE A 40 5.97 -7.75 9.32
C ILE A 40 5.79 -9.21 9.71
N GLU A 41 5.30 -10.06 8.81
CA GLU A 41 5.15 -11.50 9.06
C GLU A 41 6.49 -12.19 9.32
N GLU A 42 7.54 -11.83 8.56
CA GLU A 42 8.91 -12.29 8.80
C GLU A 42 9.42 -11.81 10.16
N GLY A 43 9.20 -10.54 10.51
CA GLY A 43 9.62 -9.96 11.78
C GLY A 43 8.94 -10.61 12.97
N ILE A 44 7.64 -10.93 12.86
CA ILE A 44 6.90 -11.69 13.87
C ILE A 44 7.46 -13.11 13.97
N SER A 45 7.73 -13.77 12.84
CA SER A 45 8.30 -15.13 12.81
C SER A 45 9.70 -15.20 13.42
N LEU A 46 10.46 -14.11 13.36
CA LEU A 46 11.79 -13.95 13.94
C LEU A 46 11.77 -13.42 15.39
N ASP A 47 10.58 -13.29 16.00
CA ASP A 47 10.38 -12.78 17.36
C ASP A 47 11.00 -11.39 17.59
N ILE A 48 10.99 -10.56 16.53
CA ILE A 48 11.47 -9.18 16.60
C ILE A 48 10.54 -8.39 17.54
N PRO A 49 11.09 -7.55 18.43
CA PRO A 49 10.29 -6.67 19.28
C PRO A 49 9.26 -5.89 18.50
N SER A 50 8.01 -5.90 18.97
CA SER A 50 6.88 -5.24 18.31
C SER A 50 7.09 -3.75 18.09
N ASP A 51 7.91 -3.08 18.90
CA ASP A 51 8.27 -1.66 18.74
C ASP A 51 9.08 -1.40 17.45
N LEU A 52 9.92 -2.35 17.05
CA LEU A 52 10.68 -2.29 15.81
C LEU A 52 9.78 -2.55 14.60
N ILE A 53 8.81 -3.48 14.72
CA ILE A 53 7.85 -3.81 13.67
C ILE A 53 6.77 -2.70 13.51
N ALA A 54 6.50 -1.94 14.56
CA ALA A 54 5.47 -0.92 14.56
C ALA A 54 5.67 0.15 13.47
N MET A 55 6.92 0.44 13.09
CA MET A 55 7.20 1.37 12.00
C MET A 55 6.73 0.83 10.64
N ASP A 56 6.99 -0.45 10.35
CA ASP A 56 6.56 -1.10 9.11
C ASP A 56 5.03 -1.19 9.02
N ILE A 57 4.35 -1.46 10.16
CA ILE A 57 2.88 -1.45 10.24
C ILE A 57 2.32 -0.06 9.89
N ARG A 58 2.92 1.01 10.45
CA ARG A 58 2.50 2.39 10.14
C ARG A 58 2.69 2.72 8.66
N GLN A 59 3.82 2.32 8.08
CA GLN A 59 4.07 2.52 6.64
C GLN A 59 3.09 1.74 5.76
N CYS A 60 2.76 0.51 6.13
CA CYS A 60 1.78 -0.30 5.42
C CYS A 60 0.41 0.40 5.38
N ILE A 61 -0.02 0.94 6.52
CA ILE A 61 -1.29 1.67 6.63
C ILE A 61 -1.28 2.94 5.76
N LEU A 62 -0.17 3.68 5.70
CA LEU A 62 -0.06 4.86 4.84
C LEU A 62 -0.24 4.51 3.36
N HIS A 63 0.40 3.45 2.88
CA HIS A 63 0.24 2.99 1.49
C HIS A 63 -1.20 2.54 1.20
N LEU A 64 -1.86 1.86 2.13
CA LEU A 64 -3.28 1.49 1.99
C LEU A 64 -4.23 2.70 2.02
N SER A 65 -3.86 3.74 2.77
CA SER A 65 -4.64 5.00 2.85
C SER A 65 -4.60 5.76 1.53
N GLU A 66 -3.49 5.70 0.79
CA GLU A 66 -3.36 6.25 -0.56
C GLU A 66 -4.31 5.58 -1.57
N VAL A 67 -4.63 4.30 -1.36
CA VAL A 67 -5.56 3.54 -2.20
C VAL A 67 -7.01 3.90 -1.91
N THR A 68 -7.34 4.06 -0.64
CA THR A 68 -8.71 4.39 -0.18
C THR A 68 -9.08 5.85 -0.47
N GLY A 69 -8.09 6.68 -0.81
CA GLY A 69 -8.30 8.07 -1.26
C GLY A 69 -8.75 9.02 -0.15
N ASN A 70 -8.79 8.56 1.10
CA ASN A 70 -9.28 9.35 2.22
C ASN A 70 -8.58 8.93 3.51
N ILE A 71 -7.54 9.68 3.88
CA ILE A 71 -7.15 10.07 5.24
C ILE A 71 -6.13 11.18 5.02
N SER A 72 -6.53 12.42 5.27
CA SER A 72 -5.55 13.50 5.45
C SER A 72 -4.71 13.16 6.68
N THR A 73 -3.47 13.63 6.77
CA THR A 73 -2.67 13.49 8.01
C THR A 73 -3.43 13.97 9.25
N ASP A 74 -4.38 14.89 9.05
CA ASP A 74 -5.32 15.41 10.04
C ASP A 74 -6.31 14.34 10.58
N ASP A 75 -6.85 13.47 9.72
CA ASP A 75 -7.77 12.39 10.12
C ASP A 75 -7.04 11.27 10.88
N LEU A 76 -5.79 11.00 10.50
CA LEU A 76 -4.94 10.03 11.19
C LEU A 76 -4.61 10.50 12.61
N LEU A 77 -4.25 11.78 12.76
CA LEU A 77 -4.02 12.41 14.07
C LEU A 77 -5.31 12.46 14.89
N GLY A 78 -6.46 12.81 14.28
CA GLY A 78 -7.75 12.83 14.93
C GLY A 78 -8.19 11.46 15.46
N ASN A 79 -7.90 10.37 14.76
CA ASN A 79 -8.26 9.02 15.21
C ASN A 79 -7.28 8.45 16.24
N ILE A 80 -5.98 8.77 16.13
CA ILE A 80 -4.96 8.36 17.11
C ILE A 80 -5.14 9.12 18.43
N PHE A 81 -5.40 10.43 18.39
CA PHE A 81 -5.56 11.28 19.58
C PHE A 81 -7.00 11.42 20.07
N GLY A 82 -8.01 11.14 19.24
CA GLY A 82 -9.42 11.20 19.63
C GLY A 82 -9.83 10.10 20.62
N SER A 83 -9.08 9.00 20.67
CA SER A 83 -9.24 7.93 21.67
C SER A 83 -8.42 8.16 22.94
N PHE A 84 -7.52 9.14 22.96
CA PHE A 84 -6.93 9.62 24.21
C PHE A 84 -7.93 10.59 24.83
N CYS A 85 -8.82 10.05 25.67
CA CYS A 85 -9.27 10.84 26.81
C CYS A 85 -8.00 11.24 27.57
N ILE A 86 -7.49 12.44 27.29
CA ILE A 86 -6.62 13.18 28.18
C ILE A 86 -7.46 13.34 29.45
N GLY A 87 -7.29 12.37 30.35
CA GLY A 87 -7.80 12.44 31.69
C GLY A 87 -7.36 13.77 32.29
N LYS A 88 -8.29 14.44 32.96
CA LYS A 88 -7.92 15.37 34.00
C LYS A 88 -7.03 14.68 35.04
#